data_AF-A0ABD1QSJ2-F1
#
_entry.id   AF-A0ABD1QSJ2-F1
#
_cell.length_a   1.000
_cell.length_b   1.000
_cell.length_c   1.000
_cell.angle_alpha   90.00
_cell.angle_beta   90.00
_cell.angle_gamma   90.00
#
_symmetry.space_group_name_H-M   'P 1'
#
loop_
_entity.id
_entity.type
_entity.pdbx_description
1 polymer ?
#
loop_
_entity_poly.entity_id
_entity_poly.type
_entity_poly.pdbx_seq_one_letter_code
_entity_poly.pdbx_strand_id
1 'polypeptide(L)'
;MAPEIYHLTHFLKSKRFIRGMPHCNGDVIITVCHYIIKLCQQDDKVISLLEQLNDSVTKGSTLKDQSSTILLRSFVTELKVFFKIPNSKSTPDLNPIELLAVFIDFLLEIYDGIRHRISGHKDSFASCQMELKFFVTFLGDKPTSLDENKNALTDIEAVANDVGSLFYSFFFYIGKKNWTRDNRLKVLALADILRKVEQVKEKIKKQCMAVSRKMHTLKTSVVSLSLFDSLLDDLNLIMIQKYETSIDVKDQIRTIVEELKSLQSFLEDMEVQKHPELEGFLIQTSDIAYEVLYILTSYAPVWYLNLRLPQVMEKIKLIRLPLENLSMYPAEQVSSQDEKPLEPST
;
A
#
# COMPACT_ATOMS: atom_id res chain seq x y z
N MET A 1 -15.95 -28.37 14.07
CA MET A 1 -14.49 -28.30 14.29
C MET A 1 -14.03 -29.72 14.60
N ALA A 2 -13.15 -30.31 13.78
CA ALA A 2 -12.74 -31.70 13.95
C ALA A 2 -12.00 -31.92 15.29
N PRO A 3 -12.21 -33.04 16.01
CA PRO A 3 -11.55 -33.32 17.29
C PRO A 3 -10.03 -33.16 17.27
N GLU A 4 -9.39 -33.49 16.14
CA GLU A 4 -7.94 -33.40 15.92
C GLU A 4 -7.40 -31.96 15.99
N ILE A 5 -8.16 -30.97 15.51
CA ILE A 5 -7.73 -29.56 15.49
C ILE A 5 -7.69 -29.00 16.92
N TYR A 6 -8.63 -29.41 17.78
CA TYR A 6 -8.67 -28.99 19.18
C TYR A 6 -7.44 -29.51 19.95
N HIS A 7 -7.07 -30.77 19.73
CA HIS A 7 -5.89 -31.39 20.32
C HIS A 7 -4.58 -30.74 19.83
N LEU A 8 -4.47 -30.43 18.54
CA LEU A 8 -3.31 -29.74 17.96
C LEU A 8 -3.15 -28.32 18.54
N THR A 9 -4.26 -27.57 18.63
CA THR A 9 -4.25 -26.20 19.15
C THR A 9 -3.88 -26.16 20.64
N HIS A 10 -4.38 -27.12 21.43
CA HIS A 10 -4.02 -27.24 22.85
C HIS A 10 -2.55 -27.66 23.03
N PHE A 11 -2.05 -28.54 22.16
CA PHE A 11 -0.65 -28.97 22.16
C PHE A 11 0.32 -27.82 21.84
N LEU A 12 0.03 -27.06 20.78
CA LEU A 12 0.81 -25.89 20.35
C LEU A 12 0.89 -24.82 21.46
N LYS A 13 -0.18 -24.68 22.25
CA LYS A 13 -0.23 -23.77 23.41
C LYS A 13 0.47 -24.32 24.66
N SER A 14 0.94 -25.57 24.64
CA SER A 14 1.60 -26.16 25.82
C SER A 14 2.98 -25.51 26.04
N LYS A 15 3.20 -25.01 27.27
CA LYS A 15 4.49 -24.41 27.67
C LYS A 15 5.69 -25.38 27.51
N ARG A 16 5.45 -26.69 27.43
CA ARG A 16 6.49 -27.72 27.21
C ARG A 16 7.01 -27.72 25.77
N PHE A 17 6.14 -27.59 24.78
CA PHE A 17 6.53 -27.51 23.38
C PHE A 17 7.38 -26.26 23.10
N ILE A 18 6.93 -25.10 23.60
CA ILE A 18 7.64 -23.82 23.46
C ILE A 18 9.00 -23.84 24.20
N ARG A 19 9.06 -24.36 25.44
CA ARG A 19 10.33 -24.49 26.19
C ARG A 19 11.27 -25.54 25.62
N GLY A 20 10.74 -26.57 24.96
CA GLY A 20 11.53 -27.65 24.37
C GLY A 20 12.39 -27.17 23.20
N MET A 21 11.99 -26.10 22.51
CA MET A 21 12.63 -25.62 21.28
C MET A 21 13.41 -24.31 21.48
N PRO A 22 14.53 -24.28 22.23
CA PRO A 22 15.31 -23.04 22.42
C PRO A 22 15.96 -22.53 21.13
N HIS A 23 16.02 -23.35 20.08
CA HIS A 23 16.63 -23.03 18.78
C HIS A 23 15.61 -22.58 17.74
N CYS A 24 14.35 -23.02 17.84
CA CYS A 24 13.28 -22.61 16.94
C CYS A 24 12.39 -21.56 17.61
N ASN A 25 11.79 -20.66 16.84
CA ASN A 25 10.90 -19.67 17.40
C ASN A 25 9.52 -20.31 17.60
N GLY A 26 9.27 -20.84 18.80
CA GLY A 26 8.05 -21.57 19.12
C GLY A 26 6.79 -20.81 18.73
N ASP A 27 6.77 -19.50 18.96
CA ASP A 27 5.66 -18.62 18.57
C ASP A 27 5.42 -18.61 17.06
N VAL A 28 6.49 -18.61 16.26
CA VAL A 28 6.40 -18.61 14.80
C VAL A 28 5.92 -19.98 14.29
N ILE A 29 6.35 -21.08 14.91
CA ILE A 29 5.82 -22.41 14.59
C ILE A 29 4.31 -22.47 14.87
N ILE A 30 3.87 -21.89 16.00
CA ILE A 30 2.45 -21.80 16.35
C ILE A 30 1.69 -20.99 15.29
N THR A 31 2.21 -19.83 14.88
CA THR A 31 1.63 -19.00 13.81
C THR A 31 1.48 -19.80 12.51
N VAL A 32 2.53 -20.52 12.07
CA VAL A 32 2.46 -21.36 10.86
C VAL A 32 1.41 -22.46 11.02
N CYS A 33 1.35 -23.13 12.18
CA CYS A 33 0.36 -24.18 12.38
C CYS A 33 -1.07 -23.63 12.40
N HIS A 34 -1.32 -22.46 13.00
CA HIS A 34 -2.61 -21.80 12.93
C HIS A 34 -2.98 -21.43 11.49
N TYR A 35 -2.02 -20.93 10.70
CA TYR A 35 -2.22 -20.65 9.28
C TYR A 35 -2.61 -21.91 8.49
N ILE A 36 -1.88 -23.02 8.68
CA ILE A 36 -2.15 -24.30 8.03
C ILE A 36 -3.56 -24.79 8.37
N ILE A 37 -3.93 -24.79 9.65
CA ILE A 37 -5.26 -25.18 10.12
C ILE A 37 -6.35 -24.30 9.48
N LYS A 38 -6.10 -22.99 9.38
CA LYS A 38 -7.08 -22.01 8.88
C LYS A 38 -7.28 -22.09 7.37
N LEU A 39 -6.23 -22.35 6.60
CA LEU A 39 -6.26 -22.19 5.13
C LEU A 39 -6.00 -23.43 4.32
N CYS A 40 -5.13 -24.34 4.76
CA CYS A 40 -4.63 -25.40 3.87
C CYS A 40 -5.42 -26.71 3.95
N GLN A 41 -6.46 -26.75 4.81
CA GLN A 41 -7.10 -28.00 5.25
C GLN A 41 -6.05 -29.01 5.79
N GLN A 42 -6.47 -30.15 6.31
CA GLN A 42 -5.58 -31.10 7.00
C GLN A 42 -4.51 -31.65 6.02
N ASP A 43 -3.24 -31.25 6.20
CA ASP A 43 -2.12 -31.95 5.57
C ASP A 43 -1.70 -33.10 6.50
N ASP A 44 -2.11 -34.32 6.17
CA ASP A 44 -1.87 -35.53 6.95
C ASP A 44 -0.39 -35.73 7.28
N LYS A 45 0.51 -35.30 6.39
CA LYS A 45 1.95 -35.44 6.59
C LYS A 45 2.45 -34.44 7.64
N VAL A 46 1.98 -33.20 7.60
CA VAL A 46 2.32 -32.17 8.60
C VAL A 46 1.76 -32.55 9.97
N ILE A 47 0.51 -33.04 10.02
CA ILE A 47 -0.15 -33.49 11.25
C ILE A 47 0.63 -34.67 11.85
N SER A 48 0.96 -35.69 11.05
CA SER A 48 1.75 -36.84 11.52
C SER A 48 3.12 -36.42 12.07
N LEU A 49 3.82 -35.48 11.42
CA LEU A 49 5.10 -34.97 11.92
C LEU A 49 4.96 -34.16 13.22
N LEU A 50 3.88 -33.39 13.37
CA LEU A 50 3.56 -32.69 14.62
C LEU A 50 3.28 -33.66 15.76
N GLU A 51 2.55 -34.75 15.50
CA GLU A 51 2.29 -35.81 16.47
C GLU A 51 3.58 -36.52 16.90
N GLN A 52 4.44 -36.87 15.94
CA GLN A 52 5.74 -37.48 16.24
C GLN A 52 6.65 -36.56 17.05
N LEU A 53 6.64 -35.26 16.76
CA LEU A 53 7.34 -34.25 17.55
C LEU A 53 6.78 -34.15 18.97
N ASN A 54 5.45 -34.18 19.14
CA ASN A 54 4.79 -34.19 20.44
C ASN A 54 5.20 -35.42 21.27
N ASP A 55 5.12 -36.61 20.67
CA ASP A 55 5.48 -37.87 21.31
C ASP A 55 6.94 -37.87 21.77
N SER A 56 7.84 -37.31 20.95
CA SER A 56 9.26 -37.22 21.30
C SER A 56 9.50 -36.29 22.50
N VAL A 57 8.80 -35.14 22.55
CA VAL A 57 8.90 -34.16 23.65
C VAL A 57 8.26 -34.69 24.93
N THR A 58 7.13 -35.41 24.84
CA THR A 58 6.42 -35.97 26.01
C THR A 58 7.13 -37.16 26.64
N LYS A 59 7.85 -37.97 25.85
CA LYS A 59 8.70 -39.08 26.32
C LYS A 59 9.98 -38.63 27.02
N GLY A 60 10.17 -37.32 27.25
CA GLY A 60 11.29 -36.78 28.02
C GLY A 60 12.62 -36.77 27.28
N SER A 61 12.62 -37.02 25.95
CA SER A 61 13.83 -36.78 25.15
C SER A 61 14.12 -35.28 25.19
N THR A 62 15.30 -34.90 25.69
CA THR A 62 15.74 -33.52 25.52
C THR A 62 15.97 -33.29 24.04
N LEU A 63 15.58 -32.14 23.48
CA LEU A 63 15.86 -31.75 22.09
C LEU A 63 17.36 -31.60 21.76
N LYS A 64 18.24 -31.99 22.70
CA LYS A 64 19.66 -32.25 22.48
C LYS A 64 19.94 -33.64 21.89
N ASP A 65 18.94 -34.52 21.90
CA ASP A 65 19.03 -35.82 21.24
C ASP A 65 19.04 -35.63 19.71
N GLN A 66 19.91 -36.39 19.05
CA GLN A 66 20.13 -36.34 17.61
C GLN A 66 18.84 -36.69 16.86
N SER A 67 18.04 -37.62 17.40
CA SER A 67 16.75 -38.04 16.85
C SER A 67 15.73 -36.88 16.79
N SER A 68 15.55 -36.17 17.91
CA SER A 68 14.62 -35.03 18.00
C SER A 68 15.04 -33.84 17.13
N THR A 69 16.35 -33.63 16.95
CA THR A 69 16.87 -32.61 16.02
C THR A 69 16.57 -32.97 14.56
N ILE A 70 16.66 -34.24 14.19
CA ILE A 70 16.34 -34.73 12.84
C ILE A 70 14.83 -34.59 12.56
N LEU A 71 13.99 -34.95 13.52
CA LEU A 71 12.53 -34.80 13.40
C LEU A 71 12.13 -33.33 13.24
N LEU A 72 12.69 -32.44 14.06
CA LEU A 72 12.44 -31.00 13.96
C LEU A 72 12.89 -30.43 12.61
N ARG A 73 14.06 -30.85 12.13
CA ARG A 73 14.54 -30.44 10.80
C ARG A 73 13.62 -30.93 9.68
N SER A 74 13.13 -32.16 9.78
CA SER A 74 12.22 -32.75 8.80
C SER A 74 10.90 -31.97 8.78
N PHE A 75 10.31 -31.73 9.96
CA PHE A 75 9.11 -30.92 10.10
C PHE A 75 9.27 -29.51 9.54
N VAL A 76 10.32 -28.76 9.92
CA VAL A 76 10.57 -27.41 9.38
C VAL A 76 10.80 -27.45 7.86
N THR A 77 11.39 -28.52 7.33
CA THR A 77 11.55 -28.69 5.87
C THR A 77 10.19 -28.79 5.17
N GLU A 78 9.25 -29.54 5.74
CA GLU A 78 7.88 -29.63 5.22
C GLU A 78 7.14 -28.29 5.31
N LEU A 79 7.40 -27.49 6.36
CA LEU A 79 6.75 -26.18 6.49
C LEU A 79 7.05 -25.21 5.34
N LYS A 80 8.12 -25.45 4.56
CA LYS A 80 8.54 -24.58 3.45
C LYS A 80 7.43 -24.29 2.45
N VAL A 81 6.57 -25.28 2.18
CA VAL A 81 5.49 -25.14 1.19
C VAL A 81 4.49 -24.06 1.58
N PHE A 82 4.29 -23.83 2.88
CA PHE A 82 3.35 -22.83 3.41
C PHE A 82 3.92 -21.41 3.47
N PHE A 83 5.20 -21.23 3.14
CA PHE A 83 5.81 -19.91 2.92
C PHE A 83 5.69 -19.44 1.47
N LYS A 84 4.70 -19.98 0.76
CA LYS A 84 4.27 -19.58 -0.56
C LYS A 84 2.75 -19.57 -0.60
N ILE A 85 2.20 -18.78 -1.50
CA ILE A 85 0.76 -18.71 -1.72
C ILE A 85 0.27 -20.10 -2.16
N PRO A 86 -0.77 -20.64 -1.51
CA PRO A 86 -1.37 -21.91 -1.91
C PRO A 86 -1.90 -21.83 -3.35
N ASN A 87 -1.78 -22.93 -4.09
CA ASN A 87 -2.47 -23.01 -5.39
C ASN A 87 -3.98 -22.89 -5.16
N SER A 88 -4.66 -22.08 -5.96
CA SER A 88 -6.12 -21.85 -5.85
C SER A 88 -6.97 -23.14 -5.89
N LYS A 89 -6.44 -24.23 -6.45
CA LYS A 89 -7.07 -25.56 -6.45
C LYS A 89 -7.18 -26.19 -5.06
N SER A 90 -6.32 -25.80 -4.11
CA SER A 90 -6.27 -26.33 -2.74
C SER A 90 -7.22 -25.59 -1.80
N THR A 91 -7.71 -24.41 -2.19
CA THR A 91 -8.61 -23.56 -1.41
C THR A 91 -9.77 -23.07 -2.29
N PRO A 92 -10.68 -23.97 -2.71
CA PRO A 92 -11.72 -23.64 -3.68
C PRO A 92 -12.71 -22.58 -3.18
N ASP A 93 -12.80 -22.38 -1.86
CA ASP A 93 -13.75 -21.45 -1.24
C ASP A 93 -13.28 -19.99 -1.21
N LEU A 94 -12.00 -19.72 -1.46
CA LEU A 94 -11.42 -18.37 -1.45
C LEU A 94 -11.15 -17.88 -2.86
N ASN A 95 -11.54 -16.63 -3.14
CA ASN A 95 -11.10 -15.99 -4.37
C ASN A 95 -9.58 -15.67 -4.29
N PRO A 96 -8.90 -15.50 -5.44
CA PRO A 96 -7.44 -15.29 -5.45
C PRO A 96 -6.96 -14.06 -4.67
N ILE A 97 -7.76 -13.00 -4.58
CA ILE A 97 -7.41 -11.76 -3.86
C ILE A 97 -7.48 -11.99 -2.36
N GLU A 98 -8.55 -12.61 -1.88
CA GLU A 98 -8.71 -12.98 -0.49
C GLU A 98 -7.61 -13.93 -0.06
N LEU A 99 -7.29 -14.94 -0.88
CA LEU A 99 -6.20 -15.87 -0.62
C LEU A 99 -4.85 -15.13 -0.47
N LEU A 100 -4.56 -14.21 -1.39
CA LEU A 100 -3.36 -13.39 -1.36
C LEU A 100 -3.32 -12.48 -0.12
N ALA A 101 -4.43 -11.83 0.24
CA ALA A 101 -4.53 -10.98 1.42
C ALA A 101 -4.28 -11.78 2.71
N VAL A 102 -4.93 -12.94 2.86
CA VAL A 102 -4.75 -13.80 4.04
C VAL A 102 -3.32 -14.34 4.12
N PHE A 103 -2.67 -14.64 2.98
CA PHE A 103 -1.25 -15.01 2.98
C PHE A 103 -0.35 -13.85 3.43
N ILE A 104 -0.60 -12.62 2.99
CA ILE A 104 0.18 -11.46 3.43
C ILE A 104 -0.04 -11.18 4.92
N ASP A 105 -1.27 -11.30 5.43
CA ASP A 105 -1.57 -11.20 6.86
C ASP A 105 -0.78 -12.23 7.67
N PHE A 106 -0.70 -13.46 7.17
CA PHE A 106 0.15 -14.48 7.77
C PHE A 106 1.63 -14.07 7.81
N LEU A 107 2.17 -13.50 6.74
CA LEU A 107 3.54 -12.98 6.75
C LEU A 107 3.71 -11.87 7.79
N LEU A 108 2.73 -11.00 7.98
CA LEU A 108 2.75 -9.96 9.03
C LEU A 108 2.78 -10.58 10.44
N GLU A 109 2.03 -11.65 10.70
CA GLU A 109 2.10 -12.37 11.98
C GLU A 109 3.48 -13.01 12.21
N ILE A 110 4.07 -13.59 11.15
CA ILE A 110 5.42 -14.17 11.20
C ILE A 110 6.46 -13.09 11.53
N TYR A 111 6.34 -11.92 10.89
CA TYR A 111 7.20 -10.77 11.14
C TYR A 111 7.23 -10.40 12.63
N ASP A 112 6.06 -10.29 13.27
CA ASP A 112 5.97 -9.94 14.68
C ASP A 112 6.65 -10.99 15.56
N GLY A 113 6.51 -12.27 15.21
CA GLY A 113 7.20 -13.37 15.88
C GLY A 113 8.73 -13.30 15.73
N ILE A 114 9.26 -12.90 14.58
CA ILE A 114 10.72 -12.85 14.32
C ILE A 114 11.37 -11.49 14.62
N ARG A 115 10.61 -10.45 14.97
CA ARG A 115 11.10 -9.06 15.08
C ARG A 115 12.33 -8.89 15.98
N HIS A 116 12.43 -9.68 17.04
CA HIS A 116 13.52 -9.61 18.01
C HIS A 116 14.84 -10.17 17.44
N ARG A 117 14.77 -10.97 16.38
CA ARG A 117 15.93 -11.61 15.74
C ARG A 117 16.50 -10.76 14.61
N ILE A 118 15.72 -9.87 14.03
CA ILE A 118 16.12 -8.99 12.93
C ILE A 118 16.66 -7.64 13.41
N SER A 119 17.11 -7.55 14.67
CA SER A 119 17.49 -6.29 15.33
C SER A 119 18.61 -5.51 14.62
N GLY A 120 19.50 -6.19 13.88
CA GLY A 120 20.57 -5.55 13.09
C GLY A 120 20.09 -4.80 11.84
N HIS A 121 18.84 -5.01 11.41
CA HIS A 121 18.26 -4.42 10.19
C HIS A 121 16.82 -3.95 10.44
N LYS A 122 16.55 -3.49 11.67
CA LYS A 122 15.20 -3.14 12.14
C LYS A 122 14.46 -2.20 11.19
N ASP A 123 15.15 -1.21 10.64
CA ASP A 123 14.52 -0.19 9.79
C ASP A 123 14.08 -0.77 8.44
N SER A 124 14.95 -1.53 7.75
CA SER A 124 14.61 -2.14 6.45
C SER A 124 13.47 -3.16 6.58
N PHE A 125 13.45 -3.91 7.69
CA PHE A 125 12.38 -4.85 7.98
C PHE A 125 11.08 -4.15 8.36
N ALA A 126 11.15 -3.04 9.09
CA ALA A 126 9.98 -2.20 9.37
C ALA A 126 9.40 -1.59 8.07
N SER A 127 10.27 -1.16 7.14
CA SER A 127 9.83 -0.76 5.80
C SER A 127 9.10 -1.90 5.12
N CYS A 128 9.67 -3.11 5.06
CA CYS A 128 8.99 -4.26 4.47
C CYS A 128 7.62 -4.54 5.12
N GLN A 129 7.51 -4.43 6.45
CA GLN A 129 6.23 -4.59 7.15
C GLN A 129 5.20 -3.54 6.71
N MET A 130 5.59 -2.27 6.61
CA MET A 130 4.69 -1.20 6.14
C MET A 130 4.20 -1.45 4.72
N GLU A 131 5.09 -1.94 3.85
CA GLU A 131 4.74 -2.23 2.46
C GLU A 131 3.80 -3.44 2.31
N LEU A 132 3.96 -4.47 3.14
CA LEU A 132 3.00 -5.58 3.21
C LEU A 132 1.62 -5.10 3.68
N LYS A 133 1.57 -4.23 4.70
CA LYS A 133 0.30 -3.62 5.17
C LYS A 133 -0.38 -2.80 4.07
N PHE A 134 0.39 -2.07 3.28
CA PHE A 134 -0.11 -1.37 2.11
C PHE A 134 -0.79 -2.35 1.14
N PHE A 135 -0.16 -3.49 0.82
CA PHE A 135 -0.79 -4.50 -0.04
C PHE A 135 -2.05 -5.11 0.56
N VAL A 136 -2.10 -5.42 1.86
CA VAL A 136 -3.34 -5.91 2.50
C VAL A 136 -4.47 -4.91 2.35
N THR A 137 -4.17 -3.62 2.57
CA THR A 137 -5.17 -2.55 2.43
C THR A 137 -5.63 -2.44 0.97
N PHE A 138 -4.69 -2.45 0.02
CA PHE A 138 -4.97 -2.45 -1.41
C PHE A 138 -5.85 -3.64 -1.85
N LEU A 139 -5.64 -4.83 -1.30
CA LEU A 139 -6.40 -6.04 -1.64
C LEU A 139 -7.78 -6.09 -0.96
N GLY A 140 -7.90 -5.53 0.25
CA GLY A 140 -9.16 -5.49 0.99
C GLY A 140 -10.19 -4.54 0.36
N ASP A 141 -9.71 -3.49 -0.28
CA ASP A 141 -10.55 -2.52 -0.98
C ASP A 141 -10.79 -2.99 -2.41
N LYS A 142 -11.92 -3.66 -2.66
CA LYS A 142 -12.30 -4.16 -4.00
C LYS A 142 -12.14 -3.06 -5.05
N PRO A 143 -11.13 -3.11 -5.94
CA PRO A 143 -11.01 -2.11 -6.98
C PRO A 143 -12.18 -2.29 -7.96
N THR A 144 -12.86 -1.20 -8.27
CA THR A 144 -14.06 -1.16 -9.12
C THR A 144 -13.81 -1.65 -10.55
N SER A 145 -12.55 -1.87 -10.96
CA SER A 145 -12.14 -2.51 -12.23
C SER A 145 -11.07 -3.60 -12.03
N LEU A 146 -11.49 -4.72 -11.44
CA LEU A 146 -10.68 -5.94 -11.23
C LEU A 146 -9.91 -6.44 -12.47
N ASP A 147 -10.44 -6.26 -13.68
CA ASP A 147 -9.81 -6.76 -14.91
C ASP A 147 -8.56 -5.98 -15.33
N GLU A 148 -8.41 -4.72 -14.94
CA GLU A 148 -7.26 -3.89 -15.31
C GLU A 148 -6.03 -4.15 -14.40
N ASN A 149 -6.22 -4.85 -13.28
CA ASN A 149 -5.21 -5.04 -12.23
C ASN A 149 -4.55 -6.43 -12.19
N LYS A 150 -4.86 -7.33 -13.13
CA LYS A 150 -4.30 -8.71 -13.13
C LYS A 150 -2.77 -8.75 -13.05
N ASN A 151 -2.09 -7.85 -13.76
CA ASN A 151 -0.62 -7.77 -13.72
C ASN A 151 -0.09 -7.34 -12.34
N ALA A 152 -0.77 -6.41 -11.66
CA ALA A 152 -0.36 -5.96 -10.33
C ALA A 152 -0.56 -7.07 -9.29
N LEU A 153 -1.66 -7.83 -9.37
CA LEU A 153 -1.91 -8.96 -8.47
C LEU A 153 -0.82 -10.04 -8.58
N THR A 154 -0.41 -10.40 -9.80
CA THR A 154 0.68 -11.36 -10.03
C THR A 154 2.01 -10.84 -9.48
N ASP A 155 2.30 -9.54 -9.62
CA ASP A 155 3.51 -8.96 -9.06
C ASP A 155 3.48 -8.91 -7.51
N ILE A 156 2.34 -8.59 -6.91
CA ILE A 156 2.14 -8.63 -5.45
C ILE A 156 2.35 -10.06 -4.94
N GLU A 157 1.77 -11.06 -5.60
CA GLU A 157 1.97 -12.47 -5.30
C GLU A 157 3.45 -12.87 -5.36
N ALA A 158 4.18 -12.44 -6.40
CA ALA A 158 5.61 -12.71 -6.51
C ALA A 158 6.41 -12.09 -5.35
N VAL A 159 6.09 -10.85 -4.98
CA VAL A 159 6.72 -10.18 -3.82
C VAL A 159 6.40 -10.89 -2.51
N ALA A 160 5.13 -11.26 -2.29
CA ALA A 160 4.73 -11.98 -1.09
C ALA A 160 5.44 -13.34 -0.98
N ASN A 161 5.57 -14.07 -2.09
CA ASN A 161 6.32 -15.33 -2.14
C ASN A 161 7.82 -15.14 -1.83
N ASP A 162 8.43 -14.06 -2.33
CA ASP A 162 9.83 -13.73 -2.02
C ASP A 162 10.01 -13.41 -0.52
N VAL A 163 9.08 -12.65 0.07
CA VAL A 163 9.05 -12.36 1.51
C VAL A 163 8.86 -13.64 2.31
N GLY A 164 7.94 -14.51 1.91
CA GLY A 164 7.73 -15.81 2.54
C GLY A 164 9.00 -16.66 2.52
N SER A 165 9.68 -16.74 1.38
CA SER A 165 10.97 -17.43 1.27
C SER A 165 12.05 -16.81 2.16
N LEU A 166 12.11 -15.47 2.25
CA LEU A 166 13.01 -14.78 3.16
C LEU A 166 12.69 -15.12 4.62
N PHE A 167 11.43 -15.07 5.04
CA PHE A 167 11.01 -15.40 6.40
C PHE A 167 11.26 -16.86 6.77
N TYR A 168 11.00 -17.78 5.84
CA TYR A 168 11.34 -19.19 6.00
C TYR A 168 12.83 -19.41 6.30
N SER A 169 13.72 -18.64 5.66
CA SER A 169 15.17 -18.74 5.89
C SER A 169 15.60 -18.37 7.33
N PHE A 170 14.71 -17.77 8.14
CA PHE A 170 14.94 -17.53 9.57
C PHE A 170 14.60 -18.72 10.47
N PHE A 171 13.89 -19.74 9.97
CA PHE A 171 13.51 -20.92 10.77
C PHE A 171 14.69 -21.85 11.09
N PHE A 172 15.64 -22.01 10.16
CA PHE A 172 16.78 -22.93 10.32
C PHE A 172 17.91 -22.39 11.20
N TYR A 173 17.61 -21.53 12.17
CA TYR A 173 18.58 -21.01 13.14
C TYR A 173 18.96 -22.08 14.18
N ILE A 174 19.76 -23.07 13.76
CA ILE A 174 20.43 -24.02 14.66
C ILE A 174 21.88 -23.54 14.85
N GLY A 175 22.08 -22.49 15.66
CA GLY A 175 23.40 -22.16 16.24
C GLY A 175 23.99 -20.77 15.93
N LYS A 176 24.70 -20.22 16.93
CA LYS A 176 25.30 -18.86 16.95
C LYS A 176 26.40 -18.58 15.90
N LYS A 177 26.95 -19.59 15.21
CA LYS A 177 28.18 -19.43 14.40
C LYS A 177 27.98 -19.07 12.92
N ASN A 178 26.77 -19.19 12.36
CA ASN A 178 26.52 -18.97 10.93
C ASN A 178 25.94 -17.58 10.59
N TRP A 179 25.87 -16.68 11.57
CA TRP A 179 25.20 -15.38 11.44
C TRP A 179 25.81 -14.46 10.37
N THR A 180 27.13 -14.47 10.17
CA THR A 180 27.81 -13.39 9.43
C THR A 180 27.70 -13.49 7.90
N ARG A 181 27.74 -14.69 7.32
CA ARG A 181 27.68 -14.87 5.85
C ARG A 181 26.24 -14.92 5.33
N ASP A 182 25.34 -15.53 6.11
CA ASP A 182 23.91 -15.67 5.77
C ASP A 182 23.16 -14.32 5.88
N ASN A 183 23.57 -13.45 6.82
CA ASN A 183 22.93 -12.14 6.99
C ASN A 183 23.13 -11.22 5.78
N ARG A 184 24.30 -11.24 5.12
CA ARG A 184 24.53 -10.42 3.92
C ARG A 184 23.58 -10.80 2.77
N LEU A 185 23.34 -12.10 2.57
CA LEU A 185 22.40 -12.58 1.55
C LEU A 185 20.96 -12.19 1.89
N LYS A 186 20.57 -12.29 3.17
CA LYS A 186 19.25 -11.87 3.66
C LYS A 186 19.01 -10.37 3.49
N VAL A 187 20.02 -9.54 3.76
CA VAL A 187 19.96 -8.09 3.53
C VAL A 187 19.82 -7.76 2.05
N LEU A 188 20.60 -8.41 1.18
CA LEU A 188 20.48 -8.23 -0.27
C LEU A 188 19.10 -8.65 -0.77
N ALA A 189 18.59 -9.80 -0.32
CA ALA A 189 17.25 -10.26 -0.65
C ALA A 189 16.17 -9.27 -0.18
N LEU A 190 16.31 -8.70 1.02
CA LEU A 190 15.39 -7.67 1.52
C LEU A 190 15.43 -6.40 0.68
N ALA A 191 16.63 -5.94 0.31
CA ALA A 191 16.77 -4.78 -0.57
C ALA A 191 16.15 -5.03 -1.95
N ASP A 192 16.34 -6.23 -2.52
CA ASP A 192 15.70 -6.63 -3.76
C ASP A 192 14.17 -6.69 -3.66
N ILE A 193 13.64 -7.21 -2.54
CA ILE A 193 12.20 -7.23 -2.25
C ILE A 193 11.66 -5.80 -2.19
N LEU A 194 12.30 -4.90 -1.42
CA LEU A 194 11.86 -3.50 -1.31
C LEU A 194 11.90 -2.78 -2.66
N ARG A 195 12.90 -3.07 -3.50
CA ARG A 195 12.96 -2.57 -4.88
C ARG A 195 11.79 -3.09 -5.72
N LYS A 196 11.44 -4.38 -5.61
CA LYS A 196 10.29 -4.95 -6.33
C LYS A 196 8.97 -4.33 -5.85
N VAL A 197 8.78 -4.17 -4.54
CA VAL A 197 7.62 -3.48 -3.95
C VAL A 197 7.42 -2.12 -4.60
N GLU A 198 8.48 -1.31 -4.69
CA GLU A 198 8.37 0.04 -5.25
C GLU A 198 7.97 0.00 -6.74
N GLN A 199 8.47 -0.99 -7.49
CA GLN A 199 8.03 -1.22 -8.88
C GLN A 199 6.55 -1.58 -8.96
N VAL A 200 6.03 -2.39 -8.04
CA VAL A 200 4.60 -2.74 -7.97
C VAL A 200 3.76 -1.51 -7.64
N LYS A 201 4.17 -0.71 -6.66
CA LYS A 201 3.47 0.54 -6.29
C LYS A 201 3.41 1.52 -7.45
N GLU A 202 4.50 1.68 -8.19
CA GLU A 202 4.52 2.51 -9.39
C GLU A 202 3.61 1.96 -10.50
N LYS A 203 3.48 0.63 -10.64
CA LYS A 203 2.51 0.03 -11.57
C LYS A 203 1.07 0.29 -11.13
N ILE A 204 0.74 0.05 -9.85
CA ILE A 204 -0.57 0.34 -9.25
C ILE A 204 -0.92 1.81 -9.48
N LYS A 205 0.02 2.71 -9.17
CA LYS A 205 -0.12 4.15 -9.38
C LYS A 205 -0.41 4.48 -10.84
N LYS A 206 0.38 3.97 -11.80
CA LYS A 206 0.14 4.19 -13.23
C LYS A 206 -1.23 3.71 -13.69
N GLN A 207 -1.70 2.57 -13.18
CA GLN A 207 -3.03 2.04 -13.48
C GLN A 207 -4.14 2.93 -12.93
N CYS A 208 -4.05 3.35 -11.65
CA CYS A 208 -4.96 4.34 -11.07
C CYS A 208 -5.02 5.64 -11.90
N MET A 209 -3.87 6.09 -12.42
CA MET A 209 -3.81 7.28 -13.28
C MET A 209 -4.48 7.08 -14.65
N ALA A 210 -4.43 5.87 -15.21
CA ALA A 210 -5.09 5.57 -16.48
C ALA A 210 -6.62 5.62 -16.33
N VAL A 211 -7.15 5.15 -15.20
CA VAL A 211 -8.59 5.24 -14.88
C VAL A 211 -9.04 6.70 -14.79
N SER A 212 -8.29 7.57 -14.12
CA SER A 212 -8.60 9.01 -14.06
C SER A 212 -8.59 9.69 -15.43
N ARG A 213 -7.65 9.30 -16.32
CA ARG A 213 -7.59 9.85 -17.69
C ARG A 213 -8.76 9.47 -18.58
N LYS A 214 -9.34 8.29 -18.38
CA LYS A 214 -10.58 7.90 -19.06
C LYS A 214 -11.80 8.71 -18.58
N MET A 215 -11.74 9.32 -17.40
CA MET A 215 -12.80 10.19 -16.89
C MET A 215 -12.71 11.62 -17.43
N HIS A 216 -11.49 12.14 -17.68
CA HIS A 216 -11.27 13.46 -18.30
C HIS A 216 -11.79 13.58 -19.75
N THR A 217 -12.39 12.54 -20.33
CA THR A 217 -13.13 12.68 -21.60
C THR A 217 -14.51 13.31 -21.43
N LEU A 218 -15.01 13.48 -20.20
CA LEU A 218 -16.11 14.40 -19.89
C LEU A 218 -15.59 15.84 -19.77
N LYS A 219 -14.96 16.36 -20.82
CA LYS A 219 -14.67 17.79 -20.88
C LYS A 219 -15.99 18.53 -21.07
N THR A 220 -16.40 19.29 -20.06
CA THR A 220 -17.44 20.30 -20.22
C THR A 220 -16.93 21.35 -21.20
N SER A 221 -17.63 21.51 -22.33
CA SER A 221 -17.25 22.49 -23.37
C SER A 221 -17.49 23.94 -22.96
N VAL A 222 -17.99 24.17 -21.75
CA VAL A 222 -18.30 25.48 -21.17
C VAL A 222 -17.73 25.48 -19.76
N VAL A 223 -16.73 26.33 -19.53
CA VAL A 223 -16.13 26.55 -18.21
C VAL A 223 -16.32 28.04 -17.88
N SER A 224 -16.93 28.32 -16.73
CA SER A 224 -17.14 29.68 -16.21
C SER A 224 -16.75 29.73 -14.73
N LEU A 225 -16.40 30.92 -14.23
CA LEU A 225 -16.13 31.12 -12.80
C LEU A 225 -17.30 30.66 -11.93
N SER A 226 -18.54 30.97 -12.33
CA SER A 226 -19.75 30.51 -11.63
C SER A 226 -19.89 28.98 -11.52
N LEU A 227 -19.44 28.22 -12.52
CA LEU A 227 -19.42 26.76 -12.43
C LEU A 227 -18.35 26.27 -11.47
N PHE A 228 -17.22 26.98 -11.43
CA PHE A 228 -16.14 26.70 -10.49
C PHE A 228 -16.57 27.00 -9.04
N ASP A 229 -17.30 28.08 -8.79
CA ASP A 229 -17.87 28.42 -7.48
C ASP A 229 -18.76 27.28 -6.96
N SER A 230 -19.69 26.80 -7.81
CA SER A 230 -20.58 25.68 -7.48
C SER A 230 -19.80 24.40 -7.15
N LEU A 231 -18.69 24.13 -7.84
CA LEU A 231 -17.84 22.97 -7.56
C LEU A 231 -17.14 23.08 -6.21
N LEU A 232 -16.66 24.28 -5.86
CA LEU A 232 -16.04 24.52 -4.56
C LEU A 232 -17.04 24.36 -3.42
N ASP A 233 -18.29 24.77 -3.63
CA ASP A 233 -19.38 24.55 -2.66
C ASP A 233 -19.68 23.07 -2.48
N ASP A 234 -19.78 22.30 -3.58
CA ASP A 234 -19.95 20.85 -3.52
C ASP A 234 -18.80 20.15 -2.78
N LEU A 235 -17.55 20.58 -3.02
CA LEU A 235 -16.37 20.07 -2.32
C LEU A 235 -16.40 20.38 -0.82
N ASN A 236 -16.81 21.60 -0.43
CA ASN A 236 -16.98 21.98 0.97
C ASN A 236 -18.06 21.13 1.66
N LEU A 237 -19.18 20.87 0.99
CA LEU A 237 -20.26 20.03 1.50
C LEU A 237 -19.79 18.58 1.72
N ILE A 238 -19.06 18.02 0.77
CA ILE A 238 -18.50 16.66 0.87
C ILE A 238 -17.50 16.55 2.02
N MET A 239 -16.66 17.58 2.23
CA MET A 239 -15.75 17.65 3.37
C MET A 239 -16.48 17.59 4.72
N ILE A 240 -17.62 18.28 4.84
CA ILE A 240 -18.41 18.34 6.08
C ILE A 240 -19.11 17.01 6.34
N GLN A 241 -19.62 16.35 5.30
CA GLN A 241 -20.55 15.22 5.45
C GLN A 241 -19.87 13.83 5.47
N LYS A 242 -18.76 13.63 4.76
CA LYS A 242 -18.36 12.27 4.33
C LYS A 242 -17.12 11.70 5.01
N TYR A 243 -16.32 12.52 5.69
CA TYR A 243 -14.99 12.10 6.19
C TYR A 243 -14.88 12.14 7.72
N GLU A 244 -15.35 11.07 8.36
CA GLU A 244 -14.91 10.65 9.71
C GLU A 244 -13.52 9.95 9.67
N THR A 245 -12.99 9.67 8.48
CA THR A 245 -11.72 8.98 8.26
C THR A 245 -10.51 9.77 8.70
N SER A 246 -9.41 9.03 8.95
CA SER A 246 -8.05 9.47 9.34
C SER A 246 -7.77 10.97 9.21
N ILE A 247 -7.40 11.59 10.34
CA ILE A 247 -7.09 13.03 10.50
C ILE A 247 -6.18 13.53 9.36
N ASP A 248 -5.17 12.75 9.00
CA ASP A 248 -4.19 13.12 7.97
C ASP A 248 -4.80 13.27 6.56
N VAL A 249 -5.79 12.45 6.20
CA VAL A 249 -6.47 12.55 4.90
C VAL A 249 -7.38 13.75 4.87
N LYS A 250 -8.08 14.01 5.99
CA LYS A 250 -8.94 15.17 6.14
C LYS A 250 -8.16 16.48 6.02
N ASP A 251 -6.98 16.53 6.63
CA ASP A 251 -6.09 17.69 6.51
C ASP A 251 -5.60 17.90 5.08
N GLN A 252 -5.21 16.84 4.38
CA GLN A 252 -4.84 16.94 2.96
C GLN A 252 -5.97 17.45 2.07
N ILE A 253 -7.19 16.94 2.27
CA ILE A 253 -8.36 17.40 1.50
C ILE A 253 -8.64 18.88 1.79
N ARG A 254 -8.60 19.28 3.07
CA ARG A 254 -8.78 20.67 3.48
C ARG A 254 -7.77 21.59 2.80
N THR A 255 -6.48 21.23 2.83
CA THR A 255 -5.45 22.03 2.16
C THR A 255 -5.69 22.14 0.65
N ILE A 256 -6.12 21.07 -0.03
CA ILE A 256 -6.47 21.12 -1.45
C ILE A 256 -7.62 22.10 -1.71
N VAL A 257 -8.67 22.09 -0.88
CA VAL A 257 -9.80 23.01 -1.03
C VAL A 257 -9.39 24.45 -0.76
N GLU A 258 -8.57 24.71 0.25
CA GLU A 258 -8.03 26.04 0.54
C GLU A 258 -7.18 26.56 -0.63
N GLU A 259 -6.35 25.70 -1.22
CA GLU A 259 -5.53 26.03 -2.38
C GLU A 259 -6.37 26.30 -3.64
N LEU A 260 -7.43 25.51 -3.90
CA LEU A 260 -8.35 25.78 -5.01
C LEU A 260 -9.12 27.09 -4.82
N LYS A 261 -9.52 27.42 -3.58
CA LYS A 261 -10.11 28.74 -3.26
C LYS A 261 -9.12 29.88 -3.47
N SER A 262 -7.85 29.68 -3.14
CA SER A 262 -6.83 30.68 -3.45
C SER A 262 -6.65 30.86 -4.97
N LEU A 263 -6.65 29.77 -5.75
CA LEU A 263 -6.61 29.87 -7.21
C LEU A 263 -7.85 30.60 -7.76
N GLN A 264 -9.04 30.35 -7.20
CA GLN A 264 -10.26 31.08 -7.53
C GLN A 264 -10.08 32.59 -7.43
N SER A 265 -9.61 33.08 -6.27
CA SER A 265 -9.46 34.53 -6.06
C SER A 265 -8.47 35.14 -7.05
N PHE A 266 -7.42 34.41 -7.44
CA PHE A 266 -6.50 34.87 -8.49
C PHE A 266 -7.19 34.95 -9.87
N LEU A 267 -8.06 34.00 -10.20
CA LEU A 267 -8.79 34.01 -11.47
C LEU A 267 -9.83 35.14 -11.52
N GLU A 268 -10.48 35.45 -10.40
CA GLU A 268 -11.37 36.62 -10.27
C GLU A 268 -10.60 37.93 -10.53
N ASP A 269 -9.42 38.09 -9.91
CA ASP A 269 -8.55 39.25 -10.16
C ASP A 269 -8.14 39.34 -11.63
N MET A 270 -7.86 38.20 -12.26
CA MET A 270 -7.51 38.15 -13.68
C MET A 270 -8.68 38.53 -14.60
N GLU A 271 -9.90 38.16 -14.24
CA GLU A 271 -11.12 38.56 -14.96
C GLU A 271 -11.33 40.07 -14.91
N VAL A 272 -11.15 40.68 -13.73
CA VAL A 272 -11.21 42.14 -13.55
C VAL A 272 -10.16 42.85 -14.40
N GLN A 273 -8.95 42.29 -14.44
CA GLN A 273 -7.82 42.83 -15.21
C GLN A 273 -7.85 42.48 -16.72
N LYS A 274 -8.80 41.62 -17.14
CA LYS A 274 -8.98 41.14 -18.52
C LYS A 274 -7.72 40.49 -19.13
N HIS A 275 -7.04 39.65 -18.34
CA HIS A 275 -5.88 38.90 -18.84
C HIS A 275 -6.29 37.87 -19.91
N PRO A 276 -5.60 37.81 -21.06
CA PRO A 276 -5.95 36.90 -22.15
C PRO A 276 -5.73 35.42 -21.81
N GLU A 277 -4.91 35.09 -20.82
CA GLU A 277 -4.63 33.72 -20.38
C GLU A 277 -5.69 33.13 -19.44
N LEU A 278 -6.67 33.94 -19.00
CA LEU A 278 -7.70 33.56 -18.02
C LEU A 278 -8.40 32.25 -18.39
N GLU A 279 -8.86 32.13 -19.64
CA GLU A 279 -9.60 30.95 -20.10
C GLU A 279 -8.77 29.66 -19.96
N GLY A 280 -7.47 29.74 -20.26
CA GLY A 280 -6.55 28.60 -20.13
C GLY A 280 -6.39 28.15 -18.69
N PHE A 281 -6.20 29.08 -17.76
CA PHE A 281 -6.07 28.76 -16.33
C PHE A 281 -7.38 28.31 -15.71
N LEU A 282 -8.50 28.90 -16.13
CA LEU A 282 -9.84 28.52 -15.66
C LEU A 282 -10.15 27.06 -16.05
N ILE A 283 -9.84 26.66 -17.29
CA ILE A 283 -10.00 25.26 -17.74
C ILE A 283 -9.14 24.32 -16.89
N GLN A 284 -7.85 24.63 -16.71
CA GLN A 284 -6.95 23.75 -15.95
C GLN A 284 -7.37 23.61 -14.48
N THR A 285 -7.77 24.72 -13.85
CA THR A 285 -8.19 24.73 -12.45
C THR A 285 -9.52 23.98 -12.27
N SER A 286 -10.46 24.16 -13.21
CA SER A 286 -11.72 23.42 -13.21
C SER A 286 -11.53 21.92 -13.42
N ASP A 287 -10.64 21.51 -14.33
CA ASP A 287 -10.28 20.11 -14.54
C ASP A 287 -9.76 19.46 -13.25
N ILE A 288 -8.95 20.19 -12.47
CA ILE A 288 -8.49 19.72 -11.15
C ILE A 288 -9.64 19.63 -10.15
N ALA A 289 -10.52 20.63 -10.05
CA ALA A 289 -11.64 20.58 -9.12
C ALA A 289 -12.58 19.40 -9.41
N TYR A 290 -12.87 19.11 -10.68
CA TYR A 290 -13.61 17.91 -11.08
C TYR A 290 -12.88 16.61 -10.72
N GLU A 291 -11.55 16.56 -10.88
CA GLU A 291 -10.74 15.41 -10.46
C GLU A 291 -10.84 15.18 -8.94
N VAL A 292 -10.75 16.24 -8.14
CA VAL A 292 -10.92 16.17 -6.69
C VAL A 292 -12.33 15.68 -6.34
N LEU A 293 -13.36 16.28 -6.95
CA LEU A 293 -14.74 15.87 -6.73
C LEU A 293 -14.94 14.39 -7.03
N TYR A 294 -14.40 13.90 -8.14
CA TYR A 294 -14.43 12.49 -8.50
C TYR A 294 -13.73 11.61 -7.46
N ILE A 295 -12.49 11.96 -7.07
CA ILE A 295 -11.73 11.23 -6.05
C ILE A 295 -12.56 11.11 -4.76
N LEU A 296 -13.20 12.20 -4.33
CA LEU A 296 -13.96 12.21 -3.08
C LEU A 296 -15.33 11.53 -3.18
N THR A 297 -15.98 11.57 -4.34
CA THR A 297 -17.31 10.97 -4.54
C THR A 297 -17.23 9.47 -4.83
N SER A 298 -16.12 8.99 -5.41
CA SER A 298 -15.91 7.60 -5.85
C SER A 298 -15.84 6.52 -4.75
N TYR A 299 -16.14 6.85 -3.49
CA TYR A 299 -15.95 5.97 -2.32
C TYR A 299 -14.52 5.40 -2.28
N ALA A 300 -13.56 6.25 -2.64
CA ALA A 300 -12.18 5.86 -2.72
C ALA A 300 -11.67 5.38 -1.36
N PRO A 301 -10.97 4.24 -1.31
CA PRO A 301 -10.32 3.79 -0.10
C PRO A 301 -9.19 4.71 0.33
N VAL A 302 -8.84 4.67 1.62
CA VAL A 302 -7.82 5.55 2.22
C VAL A 302 -6.47 5.46 1.50
N TRP A 303 -6.04 4.28 1.03
CA TRP A 303 -4.79 4.15 0.28
C TRP A 303 -4.84 4.88 -1.06
N TYR A 304 -6.00 4.88 -1.74
CA TYR A 304 -6.18 5.60 -3.00
C TYR A 304 -6.16 7.10 -2.77
N LEU A 305 -6.77 7.57 -1.69
CA LEU A 305 -6.72 8.98 -1.28
C LEU A 305 -5.27 9.41 -0.98
N ASN A 306 -4.55 8.64 -0.15
CA ASN A 306 -3.14 8.90 0.14
C ASN A 306 -2.23 8.89 -1.10
N LEU A 307 -2.62 8.17 -2.15
CA LEU A 307 -1.90 8.16 -3.41
C LEU A 307 -2.23 9.36 -4.29
N ARG A 308 -3.50 9.78 -4.34
CA ARG A 308 -4.02 10.75 -5.33
C ARG A 308 -4.01 12.19 -4.82
N LEU A 309 -4.30 12.42 -3.54
CA LEU A 309 -4.34 13.78 -2.98
C LEU A 309 -2.98 14.50 -3.11
N PRO A 310 -1.82 13.87 -2.79
CA PRO A 310 -0.54 14.53 -3.02
C PRO A 310 -0.28 14.90 -4.49
N GLN A 311 -0.81 14.12 -5.43
CA GLN A 311 -0.62 14.40 -6.86
C GLN A 311 -1.49 15.55 -7.35
N VAL A 312 -2.73 15.63 -6.86
CA VAL A 312 -3.60 16.80 -7.08
C VAL A 312 -2.90 18.05 -6.56
N MET A 313 -2.32 17.97 -5.36
CA MET A 313 -1.59 19.08 -4.77
C MET A 313 -0.41 19.53 -5.66
N GLU A 314 0.37 18.61 -6.21
CA GLU A 314 1.43 18.96 -7.16
C GLU A 314 0.90 19.61 -8.44
N LYS A 315 -0.26 19.17 -8.97
CA LYS A 315 -0.89 19.82 -10.12
C LYS A 315 -1.32 21.26 -9.82
N ILE A 316 -1.91 21.50 -8.65
CA ILE A 316 -2.27 22.86 -8.19
C ILE A 316 -1.02 23.74 -8.14
N LYS A 317 0.08 23.25 -7.54
CA LYS A 317 1.36 23.99 -7.50
C LYS A 317 1.88 24.35 -8.89
N LEU A 318 1.77 23.43 -9.85
CA LEU A 318 2.20 23.67 -11.23
C LEU A 318 1.37 24.74 -11.94
N ILE A 319 0.07 24.88 -11.61
CA ILE A 319 -0.78 25.98 -12.10
C ILE A 319 -0.45 27.29 -11.39
N ARG A 320 -0.16 27.24 -10.09
CA ARG A 320 0.14 28.43 -9.29
C ARG A 320 1.43 29.12 -9.71
N LEU A 321 2.46 28.35 -10.04
CA LEU A 321 3.78 28.89 -10.42
C LEU A 321 3.72 29.92 -11.57
N PRO A 322 3.07 29.67 -12.73
CA PRO A 322 2.93 30.68 -13.78
C PRO A 322 2.01 31.85 -13.39
N LEU A 323 1.00 31.65 -12.54
CA LEU A 323 0.11 32.71 -12.07
C LEU A 323 0.84 33.73 -11.19
N GLU A 324 1.70 33.27 -10.28
CA GLU A 324 2.52 34.15 -9.42
C GLU A 324 3.53 34.98 -10.25
N ASN A 325 4.03 34.41 -11.35
CA ASN A 325 4.91 35.15 -12.27
C ASN A 325 4.16 36.25 -13.04
N LEU A 326 2.88 36.04 -13.35
CA LEU A 326 2.03 37.05 -14.00
C LEU A 326 1.68 38.19 -13.04
N SER A 327 1.48 37.91 -11.75
CA SER A 327 1.20 38.97 -10.75
C SER A 327 2.42 39.86 -10.42
N MET A 328 3.64 39.48 -10.81
CA MET A 328 4.85 40.29 -10.59
C MET A 328 5.13 41.34 -11.68
N TYR A 329 4.37 41.38 -12.77
CA TYR A 329 4.49 42.41 -13.81
C TYR A 329 3.32 43.41 -13.70
N PRO A 330 3.53 44.66 -13.24
CA PRO A 330 2.49 45.66 -13.28
C PRO A 330 2.12 45.98 -14.73
N ALA A 331 0.82 46.11 -14.98
CA ALA A 331 0.24 46.59 -16.23
C ALA A 331 0.57 48.07 -16.48
N GLU A 332 1.83 48.40 -16.75
CA GLU A 332 2.26 49.72 -17.20
C GLU A 332 3.28 49.61 -18.34
N GLN A 333 2.91 48.98 -19.47
CA GLN A 333 3.54 49.27 -20.76
C GLN A 333 2.54 49.13 -21.93
N VAL A 334 1.43 49.86 -21.88
CA VAL A 334 0.76 50.32 -23.12
C VAL A 334 0.27 51.75 -22.90
N SER A 335 1.17 52.71 -23.08
CA SER A 335 0.80 54.10 -23.34
C SER A 335 1.87 54.77 -24.17
N SER A 336 1.42 55.59 -25.12
CA SER A 336 2.15 56.50 -26.00
C SER A 336 2.85 55.92 -27.24
N GLN A 337 2.09 55.83 -28.33
CA GLN A 337 2.40 56.55 -29.58
C GLN A 337 1.22 56.43 -30.56
N ASP A 338 0.32 57.43 -30.55
CA ASP A 338 -0.24 58.05 -31.77
C ASP A 338 -1.24 59.15 -31.37
N GLU A 339 -0.71 60.32 -31.00
CA GLU A 339 -1.42 61.58 -31.24
C GLU A 339 -0.40 62.56 -31.83
N LYS A 340 -0.53 62.78 -33.14
CA LYS A 340 0.21 63.78 -33.90
C LYS A 340 -0.63 65.06 -33.95
N PRO A 341 -0.18 66.20 -33.39
CA PRO A 341 -0.94 67.44 -33.45
C PRO A 341 -0.88 68.07 -34.84
N LEU A 342 -2.01 68.63 -35.28
CA LEU A 342 -2.11 69.60 -36.37
C LEU A 342 -1.21 70.82 -36.08
N GLU A 343 -0.37 71.19 -37.04
CA GLU A 343 0.21 72.54 -37.11
C GLU A 343 -0.74 73.49 -37.87
N PRO A 344 -0.86 74.76 -37.46
CA PRO A 344 -1.43 75.82 -38.28
C PRO A 344 -0.35 76.75 -38.88
N SER A 345 -0.81 77.60 -39.81
CA SER A 345 -0.13 78.69 -40.57
C SER A 345 0.34 78.24 -41.97
N THR A 346 -0.05 78.87 -43.09
CA THR A 346 -0.36 80.30 -43.34
C THR A 346 -1.20 80.44 -44.60
#